data_AF-A0AAP3A5G1-F1
#
_entry.id   AF-A0AAP3A5G1-F1
#
_cell.length_a   1.000
_cell.length_b   1.000
_cell.length_c   1.000
_cell.angle_alpha   90.00
_cell.angle_beta   90.00
_cell.angle_gamma   90.00
#
_symmetry.space_group_name_H-M   'P 1'
#
loop_
_entity.id
_entity.type
_entity.pdbx_description
1 polymer ?
#
loop_
_entity_poly.entity_id
_entity_poly.type
_entity_poly.pdbx_seq_one_letter_code
_entity_poly.pdbx_strand_id
1 'polypeptide(L)' 'MTDDRTLQLRLTGFRKAEASLRLEGMDPSGTPLYESVKTRILSGDITFD' A
#
# COMPACT_ATOMS: atom_id res chain seq x y z
N MET A 1 -16.38 -0.29 -11.57
CA MET A 1 -16.33 0.59 -10.37
C MET A 1 -15.63 -0.22 -9.30
N THR A 2 -14.34 0.00 -9.08
CA THR A 2 -13.64 -0.62 -7.93
C THR A 2 -14.38 -0.15 -6.68
N ASP A 3 -14.84 -1.08 -5.84
CA ASP A 3 -15.56 -0.75 -4.60
C ASP A 3 -14.77 0.30 -3.81
N ASP A 4 -15.34 1.50 -3.67
CA ASP A 4 -14.71 2.63 -2.98
C ASP A 4 -14.26 2.23 -1.56
N ARG A 5 -15.07 1.39 -0.91
CA ARG A 5 -14.77 0.77 0.38
C ARG A 5 -13.50 -0.08 0.38
N THR A 6 -13.30 -0.90 -0.66
CA THR A 6 -12.11 -1.77 -0.79
C THR A 6 -10.85 -0.94 -0.99
N LEU A 7 -10.93 0.12 -1.80
CA LEU A 7 -9.83 1.06 -1.98
C LEU A 7 -9.46 1.75 -0.66
N GLN A 8 -10.45 2.22 0.11
CA GLN A 8 -10.22 2.85 1.42
C GLN A 8 -9.55 1.90 2.42
N LEU A 9 -9.95 0.62 2.42
CA LEU A 9 -9.31 -0.39 3.28
C LEU A 9 -7.83 -0.59 2.93
N ARG A 10 -7.51 -0.70 1.63
CA ARG A 10 -6.12 -0.86 1.17
C ARG A 10 -5.28 0.38 1.48
N LEU A 11 -5.79 1.58 1.22
CA LEU A 11 -5.12 2.85 1.56
C LEU A 11 -4.82 2.94 3.05
N THR A 12 -5.79 2.59 3.88
CA THR A 12 -5.63 2.59 5.35
C THR A 12 -4.60 1.55 5.79
N GLY A 13 -4.60 0.36 5.17
CA GLY A 13 -3.60 -0.68 5.41
C GLY A 13 -2.18 -0.20 5.10
N PHE A 14 -1.96 0.38 3.92
CA PHE A 14 -0.65 0.93 3.52
C PHE A 14 -0.18 2.02 4.49
N ARG A 15 -1.05 2.98 4.83
CA ARG A 15 -0.69 4.05 5.79
C ARG A 15 -0.22 3.51 7.14
N LYS A 16 -0.92 2.50 7.68
CA LYS A 16 -0.54 1.87 8.95
C LYS A 16 0.80 1.13 8.84
N ALA A 17 0.96 0.30 7.82
CA ALA A 17 2.19 -0.48 7.62
C ALA A 17 3.41 0.42 7.42
N GLU A 18 3.31 1.45 6.58
CA GLU A 18 4.40 2.41 6.37
C GLU A 18 4.75 3.17 7.63
N ALA A 19 3.75 3.60 8.42
CA ALA A 19 4.01 4.26 9.69
C ALA A 19 4.77 3.35 10.66
N SER A 20 4.36 2.08 10.78
CA SER A 20 5.07 1.09 11.59
C SER A 20 6.52 0.89 11.13
N LEU A 21 6.75 0.75 9.82
CA LEU A 21 8.11 0.58 9.30
C LEU A 21 8.99 1.81 9.54
N ARG A 22 8.45 3.03 9.37
CA ARG A 22 9.18 4.28 9.65
C ARG A 22 9.60 4.39 11.11
N LEU A 23 8.80 3.90 12.06
CA LEU A 23 9.17 3.86 13.48
C LEU A 23 10.37 2.94 13.74
N GLU A 24 10.55 1.90 12.93
CA GLU A 24 11.70 0.98 12.95
C GLU A 24 12.89 1.49 12.12
N GLY A 25 12.81 2.72 11.60
CA GLY A 25 13.85 3.28 10.71
C GLY A 25 13.87 2.70 9.30
N MET A 26 12.80 1.98 8.89
CA MET A 26 12.65 1.43 7.55
C MET A 26 11.60 2.22 6.78
N ASP A 27 12.01 3.06 5.83
CA ASP A 27 11.05 3.75 4.95
C ASP A 27 11.11 3.14 3.54
N PRO A 28 10.12 2.31 3.15
CA PRO A 28 10.08 1.76 1.81
C PRO A 28 9.55 2.76 0.77
N SER A 29 8.97 3.89 1.22
CA SER A 29 8.35 4.87 0.33
C SER A 29 9.37 5.56 -0.58
N GLY A 30 8.94 5.87 -1.80
CA GLY A 30 9.81 6.46 -2.82
C GLY A 30 10.75 5.46 -3.52
N THR A 31 10.81 4.19 -3.10
CA THR A 31 11.52 3.17 -3.87
C THR A 31 10.68 2.73 -5.08
N PRO A 32 11.27 2.59 -6.28
CA PRO A 32 10.50 2.27 -7.50
C PRO A 32 9.68 0.98 -7.39
N LEU A 33 10.25 -0.05 -6.74
CA LEU A 33 9.57 -1.33 -6.54
C LEU A 33 8.37 -1.19 -5.61
N TYR A 34 8.53 -0.51 -4.47
CA TYR A 34 7.46 -0.35 -3.50
C TYR A 34 6.29 0.44 -4.09
N GLU A 35 6.57 1.56 -4.76
CA GLU A 35 5.52 2.37 -5.38
C GLU A 35 4.80 1.60 -6.48
N SER A 36 5.52 0.85 -7.32
CA SER A 36 4.92 -0.01 -8.35
C SER A 36 3.97 -1.06 -7.76
N VAL A 37 4.40 -1.78 -6.72
CA VAL A 37 3.58 -2.79 -6.04
C VAL A 37 2.38 -2.16 -5.35
N LYS A 38 2.59 -1.06 -4.63
CA LYS A 38 1.53 -0.32 -3.95
C LYS A 38 0.45 0.15 -4.93
N THR A 39 0.83 0.74 -6.06
CA THR A 39 -0.12 1.14 -7.11
C THR A 39 -0.96 -0.03 -7.60
N ARG A 40 -0.33 -1.18 -7.88
CA ARG A 40 -1.01 -2.39 -8.39
C ARG A 40 -1.95 -3.03 -7.36
N ILE A 41 -1.60 -2.98 -6.07
CA ILE A 41 -2.49 -3.45 -5.00
C ILE A 41 -3.67 -2.47 -4.84
N LEU A 42 -3.42 -1.16 -4.90
CA LEU A 42 -4.47 -0.15 -4.79
C LEU A 42 -5.49 -0.23 -5.94
N SER A 43 -5.01 -0.40 -7.18
CA SER A 43 -5.88 -0.63 -8.35
C SER A 43 -6.62 -1.97 -8.29
N GLY A 44 -6.07 -2.95 -7.58
CA GLY A 44 -6.59 -4.31 -7.52
C GLY A 44 -6.08 -5.21 -8.64
N ASP A 45 -5.05 -4.79 -9.36
CA ASP A 45 -4.39 -5.59 -10.39
C ASP A 45 -3.67 -6.81 -9.81
N ILE A 46 -3.23 -6.71 -8.54
CA ILE A 46 -2.67 -7.83 -7.77
C ILE A 46 -3.24 -7.87 -6.36
N THR A 47 -3.26 -9.07 -5.78
CA THR A 47 -3.58 -9.33 -4.38
C THR A 47 -2.33 -9.86 -3.67
N PHE A 48 -2.36 -9.86 -2.33
CA PHE A 48 -1.26 -10.34 -1.47
C PHE A 48 -1.52 -11.75 -0.91
N ASP A 49 -2.59 -12.39 -1.38
CA ASP A 49 -2.92 -13.79 -1.08
C ASP A 49 -1.86 -14.75 -1.64
#